data_AF-A0A1G2T5S2-F1
#
_entry.id   AF-A0A1G2T5S2-F1
#
_cell.length_a   1.000
_cell.length_b   1.000
_cell.length_c   1.000
_cell.angle_alpha   90.00
_cell.angle_beta   90.00
_cell.angle_gamma   90.00
#
_symmetry.space_group_name_H-M   'P 1'
#
loop_
_entity.id
_entity.type
_entity.pdbx_description
1 polymer ?
#
loop_
_entity_poly.entity_id
_entity_poly.type
_entity_poly.pdbx_seq_one_letter_code
_entity_poly.pdbx_strand_id
1 'polypeptide(L)'
;MFYKKSLSGFTIIELMVSISIVSVIMTVVLFTYSSFNDSLALSAAGQEVASAVRQAQTYGLSVKEFSVGSEQFTSGYGIYFDPVSDPTNYYIFVDINGNKKYDSGGGCGVVGTECVETGTLRNNVNVSSVCDASSCPPSGARSLHVTFLRPNPDAVINFVNDAGTTIGALTGKITLKSAKGIELKVTVESTGQISVQ
;
A
#
# COMPACT_ATOMS: atom_id res chain seq x y z
N MET A 1 54.52 31.07 43.31
CA MET A 1 53.30 30.81 44.11
C MET A 1 52.24 30.30 43.14
N PHE A 2 51.94 29.00 43.13
CA PHE A 2 50.98 28.39 42.21
C PHE A 2 49.81 27.82 43.02
N TYR A 3 48.62 28.41 42.87
CA TYR A 3 47.41 27.96 43.55
C TYR A 3 46.86 26.74 42.80
N LYS A 4 46.91 25.56 43.42
CA LYS A 4 46.37 24.33 42.85
C LYS A 4 44.84 24.34 43.02
N LYS A 5 44.11 24.57 41.93
CA LYS A 5 42.64 24.59 41.93
C LYS A 5 42.14 23.14 42.12
N SER A 6 41.42 22.88 43.22
CA SER A 6 40.78 21.58 43.44
C SER A 6 39.63 21.41 42.45
N LEU A 7 39.68 20.38 41.62
CA LEU A 7 38.55 19.95 40.80
C LEU A 7 37.61 19.15 41.72
N SER A 8 36.52 19.78 42.16
CA SER A 8 35.47 19.08 42.91
C SER A 8 34.83 18.01 42.03
N GLY A 9 34.76 16.78 42.53
CA GLY A 9 34.01 15.70 41.89
C GLY A 9 32.50 15.86 42.09
N PHE A 10 31.72 15.09 41.31
CA PHE A 10 30.27 15.00 41.47
C PHE A 10 29.90 14.29 42.77
N THR A 11 28.87 14.78 43.46
CA THR A 11 28.33 14.11 44.64
C THR A 11 27.49 12.89 44.25
N ILE A 12 27.37 11.90 45.15
CA ILE A 12 26.55 10.70 44.91
C ILE A 12 25.09 11.09 44.67
N ILE A 13 24.58 12.10 45.39
CA ILE A 13 23.20 12.56 45.22
C ILE A 13 22.96 13.20 43.85
N GLU A 14 23.92 13.97 43.31
CA GLU A 14 23.81 14.52 41.96
C GLU A 14 23.86 13.43 40.87
N LEU A 15 24.62 12.35 41.08
CA LEU A 15 24.61 11.19 40.18
C LEU A 15 23.23 10.50 40.20
N MET A 16 22.60 10.36 41.37
CA MET A 16 21.27 9.76 41.47
C MET A 16 20.20 10.62 40.79
N VAL A 17 20.25 11.94 40.98
CA VAL A 17 19.31 12.89 40.34
C VAL A 17 19.50 12.89 38.82
N SER A 18 20.73 12.87 38.33
CA SER A 18 20.99 12.85 36.87
C SER A 18 20.54 11.54 36.22
N ILE A 19 20.78 10.38 36.82
CA ILE A 19 20.29 9.08 36.30
C ILE A 19 18.76 9.04 36.25
N SER A 20 18.09 9.59 37.27
CA SER A 20 16.63 9.63 37.31
C SER A 20 16.02 10.56 36.26
N ILE A 21 16.67 11.69 35.96
CA ILE A 21 16.25 12.56 34.85
C ILE A 21 16.45 11.85 33.50
N VAL A 22 17.59 11.20 33.29
CA VAL A 22 17.89 10.49 32.04
C VAL A 22 16.93 9.33 31.81
N SER A 23 16.58 8.56 32.83
CA SER A 23 15.65 7.43 32.69
C SER A 23 14.24 7.87 32.31
N VAL A 24 13.75 8.98 32.90
CA VAL A 24 12.45 9.57 32.54
C VAL A 24 12.46 10.03 31.08
N ILE A 25 13.49 10.76 30.64
CA ILE A 25 13.62 11.22 29.26
C ILE A 25 13.67 10.03 28.30
N MET A 26 14.49 9.01 28.60
CA MET A 26 14.64 7.82 27.75
C MET A 26 13.33 7.05 27.59
N THR A 27 12.54 6.98 28.65
CA THR A 27 11.21 6.34 28.62
C THR A 27 10.29 7.06 27.63
N VAL A 28 10.18 8.39 27.70
CA VAL A 28 9.36 9.18 26.76
C VAL A 28 9.82 9.02 25.31
N VAL A 29 11.14 9.03 25.08
CA VAL A 29 11.72 8.86 23.74
C VAL A 29 11.39 7.47 23.16
N LEU A 30 11.52 6.40 23.95
CA LEU A 30 11.22 5.05 23.46
C LEU A 30 9.75 4.86 23.08
N PHE A 31 8.82 5.41 23.88
CA PHE A 31 7.39 5.35 23.57
C PHE A 31 7.04 6.12 22.29
N THR A 32 7.62 7.32 22.10
CA THR A 32 7.37 8.14 20.90
C THR A 32 8.00 7.53 19.64
N TYR A 33 9.19 6.94 19.75
CA TYR A 33 9.89 6.31 18.62
C TYR A 33 9.08 5.19 17.98
N SER A 34 8.45 4.33 18.79
CA SER A 34 7.65 3.22 18.28
C SER A 34 6.46 3.70 17.45
N SER A 35 5.75 4.74 17.89
CA SER A 35 4.61 5.29 17.13
C SER A 35 5.06 6.00 15.86
N PHE A 36 6.18 6.71 15.91
CA PHE A 36 6.75 7.35 14.73
C PHE A 36 7.16 6.33 13.65
N ASN A 37 7.81 5.23 14.05
CA ASN A 37 8.22 4.18 13.12
C ASN A 37 7.02 3.53 12.41
N ASP A 38 5.91 3.34 13.11
CA ASP A 38 4.69 2.77 12.51
C ASP A 38 4.02 3.73 11.53
N SER A 39 3.94 5.02 11.87
CA SER A 39 3.44 6.04 10.94
C SER A 39 4.32 6.18 9.70
N LEU A 40 5.64 6.08 9.85
CA LEU A 40 6.58 6.09 8.73
C LEU A 40 6.40 4.86 7.85
N ALA A 41 6.29 3.68 8.44
CA ALA A 41 6.04 2.43 7.73
C ALA A 41 4.72 2.47 6.94
N LEU A 42 3.65 2.97 7.56
CA LEU A 42 2.35 3.12 6.91
C LEU A 42 2.39 4.13 5.76
N SER A 43 3.06 5.27 5.95
CA SER A 43 3.25 6.27 4.90
C SER A 43 4.04 5.71 3.72
N ALA A 44 5.14 5.00 3.98
CA ALA A 44 5.93 4.33 2.95
C ALA A 44 5.08 3.32 2.16
N ALA A 45 4.33 2.45 2.85
CA ALA A 45 3.44 1.49 2.21
C ALA A 45 2.36 2.18 1.34
N GLY A 46 1.78 3.28 1.82
CA GLY A 46 0.84 4.10 1.04
C GLY A 46 1.44 4.65 -0.24
N GLN A 47 2.67 5.15 -0.19
CA GLN A 47 3.39 5.65 -1.37
C GLN A 47 3.81 4.52 -2.32
N GLU A 48 4.20 3.37 -1.80
CA GLU A 48 4.50 2.17 -2.59
C GLU A 48 3.25 1.72 -3.37
N VAL A 49 2.10 1.61 -2.70
CA VAL A 49 0.82 1.28 -3.34
C VAL A 49 0.45 2.32 -4.40
N ALA A 50 0.51 3.62 -4.08
CA ALA A 50 0.22 4.68 -5.04
C ALA A 50 1.14 4.63 -6.27
N SER A 51 2.41 4.30 -6.08
CA SER A 51 3.38 4.12 -7.16
C SER A 51 3.05 2.90 -8.00
N ALA A 52 2.65 1.79 -7.38
CA ALA A 52 2.21 0.58 -8.08
C ALA A 52 0.95 0.82 -8.93
N VAL A 53 -0.02 1.59 -8.43
CA VAL A 53 -1.18 2.00 -9.26
C VAL A 53 -0.73 2.83 -10.46
N ARG A 54 0.18 3.80 -10.27
CA ARG A 54 0.73 4.62 -11.38
C ARG A 54 1.52 3.79 -12.38
N GLN A 55 2.22 2.77 -11.90
CA GLN A 55 2.93 1.81 -12.74
C GLN A 55 1.94 1.01 -13.60
N ALA A 56 0.86 0.49 -13.00
CA ALA A 56 -0.20 -0.18 -13.74
C ALA A 56 -0.87 0.75 -14.78
N GLN A 57 -1.12 2.01 -14.44
CA GLN A 57 -1.63 3.03 -15.37
C GLN A 57 -0.66 3.26 -16.53
N THR A 58 0.64 3.38 -16.24
CA THR A 58 1.68 3.55 -17.28
C THR A 58 1.75 2.34 -18.20
N TYR A 59 1.63 1.13 -17.66
CA TYR A 59 1.59 -0.10 -18.44
C TYR A 59 0.34 -0.18 -19.33
N GLY A 60 -0.84 0.21 -18.81
CA GLY A 60 -2.10 0.21 -19.57
C GLY A 60 -2.13 1.22 -20.71
N LEU A 61 -1.33 2.28 -20.63
CA LEU A 61 -1.17 3.30 -21.66
C LEU A 61 -0.04 3.00 -22.65
N SER A 62 0.95 2.20 -22.26
CA SER A 62 2.11 1.88 -23.09
C SER A 62 1.79 0.80 -24.11
N VAL A 63 2.39 0.88 -25.31
CA VAL A 63 2.36 -0.22 -26.29
C VAL A 63 3.38 -1.27 -25.85
N LYS A 64 2.98 -2.12 -24.90
CA LYS A 64 3.77 -3.27 -24.46
C LYS A 64 3.07 -4.53 -24.96
N GLU A 65 3.76 -5.35 -25.76
CA GLU A 65 3.28 -6.71 -26.05
C GLU A 65 3.20 -7.48 -24.74
N PHE A 66 2.09 -8.18 -24.51
CA PHE A 66 1.93 -9.09 -23.37
C PHE A 66 3.01 -10.17 -23.38
N SER A 67 3.33 -10.71 -24.57
CA SER A 67 4.44 -11.62 -24.84
C SER A 67 4.88 -11.44 -26.29
N VAL A 68 6.18 -11.62 -26.57
CA VAL A 68 6.70 -11.58 -27.94
C VAL A 68 5.93 -12.57 -28.80
N GLY A 69 5.23 -12.07 -29.83
CA GLY A 69 4.45 -12.88 -30.76
C GLY A 69 3.01 -13.21 -30.34
N SER A 70 2.45 -12.58 -29.30
CA SER A 70 1.03 -12.79 -28.93
C SER A 70 0.04 -11.93 -29.73
N GLU A 71 0.50 -10.95 -30.50
CA GLU A 71 -0.31 -9.97 -31.28
C GLU A 71 -1.39 -9.22 -30.47
N GLN A 72 -1.46 -9.39 -29.15
CA GLN A 72 -2.39 -8.72 -28.24
C GLN A 72 -1.77 -7.40 -27.76
N PHE A 73 -1.93 -6.35 -28.58
CA PHE A 73 -1.49 -4.97 -28.30
C PHE A 73 -2.56 -4.11 -27.59
N THR A 74 -3.67 -4.72 -27.16
CA THR A 74 -4.85 -4.02 -26.63
C THR A 74 -5.26 -4.49 -25.24
N SER A 75 -4.44 -5.32 -24.58
CA SER A 75 -4.72 -5.77 -23.22
C SER A 75 -4.64 -4.61 -22.23
N GLY A 76 -5.63 -4.51 -21.34
CA GLY A 76 -5.59 -3.56 -20.23
C GLY A 76 -4.58 -4.01 -19.18
N TYR A 77 -4.02 -3.07 -18.42
CA TYR A 77 -3.23 -3.40 -17.24
C TYR A 77 -3.91 -2.85 -16.00
N GLY A 78 -3.76 -3.55 -14.90
CA GLY A 78 -4.42 -3.15 -13.67
C GLY A 78 -3.67 -3.58 -12.43
N ILE A 79 -4.27 -3.23 -11.30
CA ILE A 79 -3.83 -3.65 -9.97
C ILE A 79 -5.00 -4.27 -9.21
N TYR A 80 -4.70 -5.33 -8.49
CA TYR A 80 -5.66 -6.13 -7.75
C TYR A 80 -5.30 -6.21 -6.26
N PHE A 81 -6.34 -6.11 -5.43
CA PHE A 81 -6.27 -6.23 -3.97
C PHE A 81 -7.36 -7.18 -3.46
N ASP A 82 -6.98 -8.10 -2.56
CA ASP A 82 -7.91 -8.96 -1.81
C ASP A 82 -7.62 -8.84 -0.29
N PRO A 83 -8.22 -7.87 0.40
CA PRO A 83 -8.08 -7.72 1.85
C PRO A 83 -8.58 -8.93 2.67
N VAL A 84 -9.33 -9.87 2.08
CA VAL A 84 -9.91 -10.99 2.83
C VAL A 84 -8.98 -12.19 2.82
N SER A 85 -8.46 -12.58 1.66
CA SER A 85 -7.59 -13.75 1.53
C SER A 85 -6.11 -13.43 1.45
N ASP A 86 -5.75 -12.24 0.97
CA ASP A 86 -4.36 -11.87 0.79
C ASP A 86 -4.11 -10.39 1.15
N PRO A 87 -4.29 -10.02 2.42
CA PRO A 87 -4.24 -8.62 2.85
C PRO A 87 -2.83 -8.03 2.80
N THR A 88 -1.79 -8.84 2.63
CA THR A 88 -0.40 -8.37 2.60
C THR A 88 0.15 -8.20 1.21
N ASN A 89 -0.54 -8.68 0.17
CA ASN A 89 -0.05 -8.59 -1.20
C ASN A 89 -1.03 -7.85 -2.10
N TYR A 90 -0.48 -7.27 -3.16
CA TYR A 90 -1.20 -6.74 -4.29
C TYR A 90 -0.55 -7.25 -5.58
N TYR A 91 -1.33 -7.26 -6.65
CA TYR A 91 -0.90 -7.87 -7.89
C TYR A 91 -1.09 -6.88 -9.03
N ILE A 92 -0.01 -6.57 -9.74
CA ILE A 92 -0.11 -5.90 -11.04
C ILE A 92 -0.41 -7.00 -12.06
N PHE A 93 -1.46 -6.80 -12.83
CA PHE A 93 -1.95 -7.78 -13.77
C PHE A 93 -2.18 -7.18 -15.16
N VAL A 94 -2.34 -8.07 -16.13
CA VAL A 94 -2.71 -7.76 -17.50
C VAL A 94 -3.99 -8.54 -17.83
N ASP A 95 -4.98 -7.82 -18.32
CA ASP A 95 -6.30 -8.34 -18.68
C ASP A 95 -6.22 -8.96 -20.09
N ILE A 96 -6.07 -10.29 -20.13
CA ILE A 96 -5.87 -11.05 -21.37
C ILE A 96 -7.23 -11.33 -22.03
N ASN A 97 -8.27 -11.52 -21.23
CA ASN A 97 -9.60 -11.90 -21.71
C ASN A 97 -10.57 -10.71 -21.90
N GLY A 98 -10.17 -9.50 -21.51
CA GLY A 98 -10.93 -8.26 -21.68
C GLY A 98 -12.03 -8.04 -20.64
N ASN A 99 -12.02 -8.77 -19.51
CA ASN A 99 -13.06 -8.70 -18.49
C ASN A 99 -12.83 -7.59 -17.44
N LYS A 100 -11.70 -6.87 -17.53
CA LYS A 100 -11.28 -5.76 -16.66
C LYS A 100 -11.14 -6.15 -15.20
N LYS A 101 -10.78 -7.40 -14.95
CA LYS A 101 -10.52 -7.99 -13.64
C LYS A 101 -9.22 -8.80 -13.71
N TYR A 102 -8.78 -9.22 -12.56
CA TYR A 102 -7.65 -10.12 -12.42
C TYR A 102 -8.18 -11.53 -12.26
N ASP A 103 -7.77 -12.43 -13.15
CA ASP A 103 -8.02 -13.85 -13.04
C ASP A 103 -6.77 -14.56 -12.52
N SER A 104 -6.88 -15.09 -11.29
CA SER A 104 -5.79 -15.83 -10.65
C SER A 104 -5.43 -17.06 -11.46
N GLY A 105 -4.16 -17.16 -11.89
CA GLY A 105 -3.64 -18.30 -12.64
C GLY A 105 -2.63 -19.15 -11.86
N GLY A 106 -1.85 -19.95 -12.57
CA GLY A 106 -0.82 -20.84 -12.01
C GLY A 106 0.43 -20.15 -11.45
N GLY A 107 0.38 -18.85 -11.16
CA GLY A 107 1.50 -18.05 -10.63
C GLY A 107 1.73 -16.74 -11.38
N CYS A 108 2.64 -15.92 -10.83
CA CYS A 108 3.02 -14.62 -11.38
C CYS A 108 4.27 -14.70 -12.28
N GLY A 109 4.25 -13.98 -13.40
CA GLY A 109 5.31 -14.02 -14.40
C GLY A 109 5.33 -15.28 -15.27
N VAL A 110 4.25 -16.05 -15.27
CA VAL A 110 4.11 -17.27 -16.07
C VAL A 110 3.38 -16.94 -17.37
N VAL A 111 3.85 -17.47 -18.50
CA VAL A 111 3.19 -17.25 -19.79
C VAL A 111 1.76 -17.78 -19.75
N GLY A 112 0.81 -16.96 -20.17
CA GLY A 112 -0.62 -17.30 -20.18
C GLY A 112 -1.34 -17.08 -18.84
N THR A 113 -0.67 -16.53 -17.82
CA THR A 113 -1.34 -16.01 -16.62
C THR A 113 -1.42 -14.49 -16.66
N GLU A 114 -2.44 -13.93 -16.01
CA GLU A 114 -2.64 -12.48 -15.97
C GLU A 114 -1.73 -11.78 -14.97
N CYS A 115 -1.09 -12.51 -14.05
CA CYS A 115 -0.25 -11.89 -13.05
C CYS A 115 1.13 -11.52 -13.62
N VAL A 116 1.44 -10.23 -13.59
CA VAL A 116 2.71 -9.68 -14.09
C VAL A 116 3.70 -9.52 -12.94
N GLU A 117 3.27 -8.94 -11.83
CA GLU A 117 4.13 -8.63 -10.69
C GLU A 117 3.34 -8.74 -9.38
N THR A 118 4.00 -9.24 -8.33
CA THR A 118 3.46 -9.26 -6.97
C THR A 118 4.21 -8.25 -6.13
N GLY A 119 3.47 -7.34 -5.50
CA GLY A 119 4.00 -6.46 -4.47
C GLY A 119 3.55 -6.93 -3.09
N THR A 120 4.50 -7.00 -2.15
CA THR A 120 4.24 -7.38 -0.75
C THR A 120 4.41 -6.17 0.16
N LEU A 121 3.37 -5.86 0.93
CA LEU A 121 3.40 -4.85 1.98
C LEU A 121 4.32 -5.30 3.12
N ARG A 122 5.18 -4.39 3.56
CA ARG A 122 6.18 -4.66 4.60
C ARG A 122 5.75 -4.08 5.94
N ASN A 123 6.55 -4.36 6.98
CA ASN A 123 6.45 -3.74 8.30
C ASN A 123 5.07 -3.92 8.98
N ASN A 124 4.45 -5.09 8.81
CA ASN A 124 3.12 -5.42 9.35
C ASN A 124 2.03 -4.42 8.95
N VAL A 125 2.17 -3.82 7.76
CA VAL A 125 1.09 -3.08 7.10
C VAL A 125 0.30 -4.06 6.24
N ASN A 126 -1.02 -3.96 6.30
CA ASN A 126 -1.91 -4.77 5.50
C ASN A 126 -3.06 -3.93 4.92
N VAL A 127 -3.65 -4.40 3.83
CA VAL A 127 -4.90 -3.86 3.31
C VAL A 127 -6.02 -4.33 4.22
N SER A 128 -6.62 -3.42 4.98
CA SER A 128 -7.72 -3.75 5.90
C SER A 128 -9.06 -3.83 5.18
N SER A 129 -9.27 -2.98 4.17
CA SER A 129 -10.51 -2.93 3.42
C SER A 129 -10.34 -2.18 2.10
N VAL A 130 -11.24 -2.47 1.17
CA VAL A 130 -11.43 -1.71 -0.06
C VAL A 130 -12.83 -1.08 -0.02
N CYS A 131 -12.89 0.22 -0.27
CA CYS A 131 -14.13 1.01 -0.15
C CYS A 131 -14.41 1.75 -1.44
N ASP A 132 -15.68 2.05 -1.72
CA ASP A 132 -16.04 3.04 -2.74
C ASP A 132 -16.07 4.47 -2.14
N ALA A 133 -16.67 5.43 -2.84
CA ALA A 133 -16.82 6.80 -2.34
C ALA A 133 -17.60 6.90 -1.01
N SER A 134 -18.61 6.05 -0.82
CA SER A 134 -19.68 6.15 0.19
C SER A 134 -19.83 4.95 1.14
N SER A 135 -19.23 3.79 0.82
CA SER A 135 -19.44 2.51 1.48
C SER A 135 -18.14 1.73 1.58
N CYS A 136 -17.99 0.95 2.66
CA CYS A 136 -16.77 0.18 2.92
C CYS A 136 -17.06 -1.16 3.61
N PRO A 137 -16.93 -2.30 2.91
CA PRO A 137 -16.85 -2.46 1.46
C PRO A 137 -18.24 -2.30 0.76
N PRO A 138 -18.28 -1.94 -0.54
CA PRO A 138 -19.54 -1.87 -1.30
C PRO A 138 -20.18 -3.23 -1.50
N SER A 139 -21.44 -3.39 -1.08
CA SER A 139 -22.26 -4.60 -1.27
C SER A 139 -21.54 -5.92 -0.93
N GLY A 140 -20.71 -5.91 0.13
CA GLY A 140 -19.93 -7.09 0.55
C GLY A 140 -18.78 -7.43 -0.40
N ALA A 141 -18.24 -6.46 -1.12
CA ALA A 141 -17.06 -6.66 -1.95
C ALA A 141 -15.89 -7.20 -1.15
N ARG A 142 -15.24 -8.19 -1.75
CA ARG A 142 -14.05 -8.86 -1.22
C ARG A 142 -12.79 -8.32 -1.86
N SER A 143 -12.83 -8.03 -3.16
CA SER A 143 -11.67 -7.57 -3.90
C SER A 143 -11.95 -6.30 -4.69
N LEU A 144 -10.86 -5.61 -5.00
CA LEU A 144 -10.84 -4.42 -5.85
C LEU A 144 -9.92 -4.67 -7.04
N HIS A 145 -10.43 -4.36 -8.21
CA HIS A 145 -9.72 -4.40 -9.48
C HIS A 145 -9.74 -2.99 -10.07
N VAL A 146 -8.56 -2.43 -10.31
CA VAL A 146 -8.42 -1.13 -10.97
C VAL A 146 -7.68 -1.35 -12.28
N THR A 147 -8.35 -1.15 -13.40
CA THR A 147 -7.81 -1.44 -14.73
C THR A 147 -7.73 -0.16 -15.56
N PHE A 148 -6.64 -0.01 -16.30
CA PHE A 148 -6.38 1.10 -17.20
C PHE A 148 -6.25 0.57 -18.62
N LEU A 149 -6.92 1.23 -19.56
CA LEU A 149 -6.99 0.78 -20.94
C LEU A 149 -6.72 1.95 -21.89
N ARG A 150 -5.69 1.78 -22.73
CA ARG A 150 -5.41 2.68 -23.84
C ARG A 150 -6.64 2.94 -24.73
N PRO A 151 -6.72 4.12 -25.36
CA PRO A 151 -5.83 5.27 -25.21
C PRO A 151 -6.16 6.16 -24.00
N ASN A 152 -7.13 5.78 -23.16
CA ASN A 152 -7.67 6.65 -22.12
C ASN A 152 -6.96 6.41 -20.76
N PRO A 153 -6.45 7.46 -20.09
CA PRO A 153 -5.89 7.34 -18.73
C PRO A 153 -6.93 7.02 -17.63
N ASP A 154 -8.22 7.07 -17.95
CA ASP A 154 -9.31 6.76 -17.03
C ASP A 154 -9.18 5.34 -16.43
N ALA A 155 -9.48 5.24 -15.14
CA ALA A 155 -9.50 4.00 -14.39
C ALA A 155 -10.89 3.36 -14.47
N VAL A 156 -10.94 2.08 -14.83
CA VAL A 156 -12.12 1.23 -14.62
C VAL A 156 -11.98 0.55 -13.27
N ILE A 157 -12.86 0.89 -12.34
CA ILE A 157 -12.82 0.42 -10.96
C ILE A 157 -13.94 -0.58 -10.75
N ASN A 158 -13.59 -1.82 -10.47
CA ASN A 158 -14.50 -2.93 -10.28
C ASN A 158 -14.29 -3.56 -8.91
N PHE A 159 -15.37 -3.66 -8.15
CA PHE A 159 -15.42 -4.44 -6.91
C PHE A 159 -16.03 -5.80 -7.20
N VAL A 160 -15.52 -6.86 -6.59
CA VAL A 160 -16.06 -8.22 -6.75
C VAL A 160 -16.35 -8.82 -5.40
N ASN A 161 -17.53 -9.41 -5.23
CA ASN A 161 -17.93 -10.13 -4.02
C ASN A 161 -17.68 -11.64 -4.14
N ASP A 162 -17.93 -12.40 -3.07
CA ASP A 162 -17.73 -13.85 -3.04
C ASP A 162 -18.60 -14.63 -4.06
N ALA A 163 -19.71 -14.05 -4.52
CA ALA A 163 -20.57 -14.63 -5.54
C ALA A 163 -20.07 -14.36 -6.98
N GLY A 164 -18.96 -13.62 -7.14
CA GLY A 164 -18.42 -13.20 -8.43
C GLY A 164 -19.14 -12.01 -9.07
N THR A 165 -20.12 -11.41 -8.38
CA THR A 165 -20.82 -10.24 -8.87
C THR A 165 -19.86 -9.06 -8.93
N THR A 166 -19.77 -8.44 -10.10
CA THR A 166 -18.92 -7.27 -10.34
C THR A 166 -19.72 -6.00 -10.20
N ILE A 167 -19.20 -5.03 -9.45
CA ILE A 167 -19.82 -3.75 -9.15
C ILE A 167 -18.86 -2.65 -9.60
N GLY A 168 -19.22 -1.94 -10.66
CA GLY A 168 -18.45 -0.80 -11.15
C GLY A 168 -18.61 0.40 -10.22
N ALA A 169 -17.54 1.17 -10.02
CA ALA A 169 -17.54 2.38 -9.22
C ALA A 169 -16.75 3.51 -9.91
N LEU A 170 -16.98 4.74 -9.46
CA LEU A 170 -16.22 5.91 -9.89
C LEU A 170 -14.99 6.19 -9.01
N THR A 171 -14.93 5.59 -7.83
CA THR A 171 -13.87 5.80 -6.84
C THR A 171 -13.56 4.48 -6.15
N GLY A 172 -12.28 4.18 -5.99
CA GLY A 172 -11.77 3.05 -5.23
C GLY A 172 -10.78 3.52 -4.17
N LYS A 173 -11.05 3.19 -2.91
CA LYS A 173 -10.20 3.52 -1.77
C LYS A 173 -9.60 2.25 -1.20
N ILE A 174 -8.28 2.17 -1.17
CA ILE A 174 -7.51 1.10 -0.55
C ILE A 174 -7.14 1.58 0.86
N THR A 175 -7.70 0.96 1.89
CA THR A 175 -7.38 1.29 3.28
C THR A 175 -6.25 0.39 3.75
N LEU A 176 -5.10 0.99 4.04
CA LEU A 176 -3.96 0.34 4.67
C LEU A 176 -4.03 0.53 6.17
N LYS A 177 -3.66 -0.50 6.92
CA LYS A 177 -3.65 -0.49 8.38
C LYS A 177 -2.30 -0.96 8.89
N SER A 178 -1.76 -0.24 9.87
CA SER A 178 -0.54 -0.60 10.58
C SER A 178 -0.83 -1.58 11.73
N ALA A 179 0.21 -2.21 12.27
CA ALA A 179 0.10 -3.09 13.45
C ALA A 179 -0.55 -2.43 14.69
N LYS A 180 -0.44 -1.10 14.81
CA LYS A 180 -1.07 -0.32 15.90
C LYS A 180 -2.48 0.19 15.58
N GLY A 181 -3.00 -0.13 14.40
CA GLY A 181 -4.35 0.23 14.00
C GLY A 181 -4.52 1.64 13.44
N ILE A 182 -3.43 2.37 13.16
CA ILE A 182 -3.48 3.60 12.37
C ILE A 182 -3.79 3.22 10.91
N GLU A 183 -4.70 3.96 10.29
CA GLU A 183 -5.13 3.76 8.90
C GLU A 183 -4.64 4.89 7.99
N LEU A 184 -4.38 4.54 6.74
CA LEU A 184 -4.04 5.45 5.65
C LEU A 184 -4.74 4.97 4.38
N LYS A 185 -5.28 5.88 3.58
CA LYS A 185 -6.10 5.56 2.41
C LYS A 185 -5.41 6.00 1.13
N VAL A 186 -5.29 5.07 0.19
CA VAL A 186 -4.92 5.38 -1.19
C VAL A 186 -6.20 5.42 -2.01
N THR A 187 -6.50 6.56 -2.62
CA THR A 187 -7.72 6.75 -3.41
C THR A 187 -7.37 6.84 -4.88
N VAL A 188 -8.11 6.08 -5.70
CA VAL A 188 -8.08 6.13 -7.15
C VAL A 188 -9.45 6.55 -7.66
N GLU A 189 -9.48 7.60 -8.47
CA GLU A 189 -10.69 8.07 -9.14
C GLU A 189 -10.77 7.50 -10.56
N SER A 190 -11.98 7.42 -11.10
CA SER A 190 -12.25 6.98 -12.48
C SER A 190 -11.56 7.82 -13.55
N THR A 191 -11.18 9.07 -13.23
CA THR A 191 -10.35 9.93 -14.09
C THR A 191 -8.87 9.54 -14.11
N GLY A 192 -8.48 8.49 -13.37
CA GLY A 192 -7.10 8.06 -13.19
C GLY A 192 -6.31 8.88 -12.16
N GLN A 193 -6.95 9.80 -11.43
CA GLN A 193 -6.30 10.54 -10.35
C GLN A 193 -6.00 9.61 -9.16
N ILE A 194 -4.76 9.68 -8.65
CA ILE A 194 -4.30 8.86 -7.53
C ILE A 194 -3.81 9.79 -6.40
N SER A 195 -4.40 9.64 -5.21
CA SER A 195 -4.05 10.41 -4.01
C SER A 195 -3.83 9.52 -2.79
N VAL A 196 -3.01 10.00 -1.86
CA VAL A 196 -2.71 9.33 -0.59
C VAL A 196 -3.16 10.26 0.53
N GLN A 197 -4.00 9.76 1.44
CA GLN A 197 -4.67 10.53 2.49
C GLN A 197 -4.63 9.81 3.84
#